data_AF-A0A0G3CAY6-F1
#
_entry.id   AF-A0A0G3CAY6-F1
#
_cell.length_a   1.000
_cell.length_b   1.000
_cell.length_c   1.000
_cell.angle_alpha   90.00
_cell.angle_beta   90.00
_cell.angle_gamma   90.00
#
_symmetry.space_group_name_H-M   'P 1'
#
loop_
_entity.id
_entity.type
_entity.pdbx_description
1 polymer ?
#
loop_
_entity_poly.entity_id
_entity_poly.type
_entity_poly.pdbx_seq_one_letter_code
_entity_poly.pdbx_strand_id
1 'polypeptide(L)'
;MDRLLNTQLKRLNKDYIDYYLLHGLAGEVWDKLELLGVIDFLNKAKDDGRIINVVFSFHGPIGDFKRIVDTYPWTFCQIQYNFMDEKHQAGTEGLEYAASKGLGVIVMEPLLGGNLASPVPAEVKDIWDEAKTKRTPAEWAFRWIWNHPEVTVVLSGMNEESHIEKNLKIASEAYPNS
;
A
#
# COMPACT_ATOMS: atom_id res chain seq x y z
N MET A 1 12.19 6.14 -20.83
CA MET A 1 11.34 5.25 -20.01
C MET A 1 10.56 4.24 -20.86
N ASP A 2 10.15 4.57 -22.09
CA ASP A 2 9.47 3.64 -23.03
C ASP A 2 10.09 2.26 -23.20
N ARG A 3 11.42 2.17 -23.30
CA ARG A 3 12.10 0.86 -23.39
C ARG A 3 11.74 -0.05 -22.21
N LEU A 4 11.61 0.51 -21.00
CA LEU A 4 11.26 -0.24 -19.78
C LEU A 4 9.80 -0.69 -19.85
N LEU A 5 8.87 0.23 -20.16
CA LEU A 5 7.44 -0.08 -20.30
C LEU A 5 7.20 -1.16 -21.36
N ASN A 6 7.79 -1.02 -22.55
CA ASN A 6 7.64 -2.02 -23.62
C ASN A 6 8.21 -3.38 -23.22
N THR A 7 9.28 -3.41 -22.41
CA THR A 7 9.82 -4.66 -21.88
C THR A 7 8.88 -5.29 -20.85
N GLN A 8 8.26 -4.49 -19.98
CA GLN A 8 7.28 -4.96 -19.00
C GLN A 8 6.04 -5.53 -19.69
N LEU A 9 5.47 -4.80 -20.65
CA LEU A 9 4.34 -5.25 -21.48
C LEU A 9 4.64 -6.57 -22.19
N LYS A 10 5.81 -6.69 -22.83
CA LYS A 10 6.25 -7.93 -23.48
C LYS A 10 6.35 -9.09 -22.49
N ARG A 11 6.88 -8.86 -21.28
CA ARG A 11 7.01 -9.91 -20.25
C ARG A 11 5.67 -10.35 -19.68
N LEU A 12 4.73 -9.41 -19.53
CA LEU A 12 3.37 -9.68 -19.08
C LEU A 12 2.49 -10.29 -20.18
N ASN A 13 2.95 -10.25 -21.43
CA ASN A 13 2.16 -10.59 -22.62
C ASN A 13 0.85 -9.79 -22.67
N LYS A 14 0.97 -8.47 -22.54
CA LYS A 14 -0.14 -7.51 -22.52
C LYS A 14 0.24 -6.28 -23.35
N ASP A 15 -0.79 -5.61 -23.87
CA ASP A 15 -0.64 -4.35 -24.60
C ASP A 15 -0.80 -3.12 -23.70
N TYR A 16 -1.39 -3.29 -22.51
CA TYR A 16 -1.59 -2.23 -21.53
C TYR A 16 -1.40 -2.73 -20.08
N ILE A 17 -1.26 -1.78 -19.16
CA ILE A 17 -1.23 -2.01 -17.70
C ILE A 17 -2.33 -1.17 -17.04
N ASP A 18 -3.22 -1.82 -16.28
CA ASP A 18 -4.33 -1.16 -15.58
C ASP A 18 -3.86 -0.11 -14.57
N TYR A 19 -2.84 -0.44 -13.77
CA TYR A 19 -2.23 0.44 -12.77
C TYR A 19 -0.71 0.38 -12.88
N TYR A 20 -0.09 1.41 -13.46
CA TYR A 20 1.35 1.50 -13.60
C TYR A 20 1.96 2.20 -12.39
N LEU A 21 2.67 1.43 -11.56
CA LEU A 21 3.21 1.88 -10.29
C LEU A 21 4.65 2.39 -10.43
N LEU A 22 4.85 3.66 -10.08
CA LEU A 22 6.19 4.18 -9.81
C LEU A 22 6.68 3.68 -8.45
N HIS A 23 7.75 2.90 -8.49
CA HIS A 23 8.21 2.15 -7.33
C HIS A 23 9.13 2.98 -6.42
N GLY A 24 8.87 2.91 -5.11
CA GLY A 24 9.74 3.43 -4.07
C GLY A 24 10.04 4.92 -4.15
N LEU A 25 9.01 5.74 -4.39
CA LEU A 25 9.20 7.19 -4.37
C LEU A 25 9.58 7.67 -2.97
N ALA A 26 10.48 8.63 -2.94
CA ALA A 26 10.90 9.45 -1.81
C ALA A 26 11.40 10.78 -2.40
N GLY A 27 11.71 11.79 -1.57
CA GLY A 27 12.04 13.13 -2.07
C GLY A 27 13.10 13.14 -3.18
N GLU A 28 14.29 12.60 -2.91
CA GLU A 28 15.37 12.57 -3.89
C GLU A 28 15.07 11.71 -5.13
N VAL A 29 14.30 10.63 -4.97
CA VAL A 29 13.93 9.74 -6.08
C VAL A 29 12.95 10.45 -7.00
N TRP A 30 11.96 11.14 -6.42
CA TRP A 30 11.00 11.93 -7.17
C TRP A 30 11.70 13.06 -7.93
N ASP A 31 12.56 13.83 -7.26
CA ASP A 31 13.26 14.97 -7.88
C ASP A 31 14.09 14.51 -9.10
N LYS A 32 14.75 13.35 -9.01
CA LYS A 32 15.49 12.76 -10.14
C LYS A 32 14.56 12.34 -11.28
N LEU A 33 13.43 11.70 -10.98
CA LEU A 33 12.47 11.26 -12.00
C LEU A 33 11.81 12.44 -12.70
N GLU A 34 11.48 13.49 -11.96
CA GLU A 34 10.93 14.74 -12.48
C GLU A 34 11.90 15.40 -13.46
N LEU A 35 13.17 15.52 -13.09
CA LEU A 35 14.24 16.02 -13.97
C LEU A 35 14.43 15.17 -15.24
N LEU A 36 14.15 13.87 -15.16
CA LEU A 36 14.20 12.94 -16.30
C LEU A 36 12.92 12.95 -17.16
N GLY A 37 11.95 13.81 -16.85
CA GLY A 37 10.71 13.95 -17.62
C GLY A 37 9.72 12.81 -17.37
N VAL A 38 9.64 12.28 -16.15
CA VAL A 38 8.71 11.18 -15.83
C VAL A 38 7.25 11.54 -16.08
N ILE A 39 6.85 12.79 -15.79
CA ILE A 39 5.47 13.27 -16.00
C ILE A 39 5.11 13.22 -17.49
N ASP A 40 5.99 13.69 -18.37
CA ASP A 40 5.77 13.65 -19.82
C ASP A 40 5.68 12.21 -20.33
N PHE A 41 6.52 11.31 -19.80
CA PHE A 41 6.44 9.89 -20.13
C PHE A 41 5.10 9.28 -19.71
N LEU A 42 4.66 9.54 -18.48
CA LEU A 42 3.39 9.03 -17.95
C LEU A 42 2.22 9.53 -18.78
N ASN A 43 2.18 10.82 -19.10
CA ASN A 43 1.10 11.40 -19.91
C ASN A 43 1.06 10.77 -21.31
N LYS A 44 2.19 10.65 -22.00
CA LYS A 44 2.25 10.00 -23.32
C LYS A 44 1.79 8.54 -23.28
N ALA A 45 2.25 7.78 -22.29
CA ALA A 45 1.87 6.38 -22.13
C ALA A 45 0.40 6.19 -21.72
N LYS A 46 -0.22 7.19 -21.08
CA LYS A 46 -1.67 7.23 -20.88
C LYS A 46 -2.41 7.56 -22.18
N ASP A 47 -1.94 8.59 -22.89
CA ASP A 47 -2.57 9.05 -24.14
C ASP A 47 -2.55 7.97 -25.24
N ASP A 48 -1.50 7.15 -25.30
CA ASP A 48 -1.40 6.03 -26.24
C ASP A 48 -1.99 4.70 -25.71
N GLY A 49 -2.56 4.70 -24.51
CA GLY A 49 -3.33 3.59 -23.94
C GLY A 49 -2.50 2.45 -23.34
N ARG A 50 -1.17 2.56 -23.30
CA ARG A 50 -0.30 1.55 -22.66
C ARG A 50 -0.42 1.54 -21.13
N ILE A 51 -0.86 2.66 -20.53
CA ILE A 51 -1.12 2.80 -19.10
C ILE A 51 -2.51 3.38 -18.89
N ILE A 52 -3.35 2.74 -18.07
CA ILE A 52 -4.70 3.25 -17.77
C ILE A 52 -4.65 4.21 -16.58
N ASN A 53 -4.14 3.74 -15.44
CA ASN A 53 -4.00 4.49 -14.20
C ASN A 53 -2.54 4.59 -13.79
N VAL A 54 -2.17 5.73 -13.20
CA VAL A 54 -0.82 5.98 -12.72
C VAL A 54 -0.85 6.11 -11.21
N VAL A 55 0.04 5.36 -10.57
CA VAL A 55 0.06 5.19 -9.12
C VAL A 55 1.50 5.19 -8.63
N PHE A 56 1.71 5.30 -7.34
CA PHE A 56 3.04 5.23 -6.76
C PHE A 56 3.06 4.45 -5.45
N SER A 57 4.22 3.92 -5.12
CA SER A 57 4.54 3.47 -3.75
C SER A 57 5.53 4.45 -3.12
N PHE A 58 5.49 4.59 -1.80
CA PHE A 58 6.28 5.60 -1.11
C PHE A 58 7.06 5.05 0.08
N HIS A 59 8.32 5.50 0.20
CA HIS A 59 9.29 5.11 1.23
C HIS A 59 10.15 6.29 1.70
N GLY A 60 9.50 7.37 2.15
CA GLY A 60 10.19 8.58 2.62
C GLY A 60 9.49 9.25 3.81
N PRO A 61 9.92 10.45 4.23
CA PRO A 61 9.27 11.20 5.30
C PRO A 61 7.95 11.85 4.84
N ILE A 62 7.03 12.07 5.77
CA ILE A 62 5.70 12.67 5.50
C ILE A 62 5.75 13.99 4.71
N GLY A 63 6.77 14.83 4.89
CA GLY A 63 6.92 16.08 4.14
C GLY A 63 7.06 15.85 2.63
N ASP A 64 7.86 14.86 2.23
CA ASP A 64 8.00 14.48 0.82
C ASP A 64 6.75 13.78 0.29
N PHE A 65 6.07 12.99 1.13
CA PHE A 65 4.84 12.32 0.74
C PHE A 65 3.79 13.32 0.27
N LYS A 66 3.50 14.34 1.09
CA LYS A 66 2.50 15.35 0.76
C LYS A 66 2.85 16.10 -0.52
N ARG A 67 4.13 16.47 -0.66
CA ARG A 67 4.65 17.12 -1.87
C ARG A 67 4.41 16.27 -3.11
N ILE A 68 4.71 14.97 -3.08
CA ILE A 68 4.53 14.06 -4.21
C ILE A 68 3.05 13.82 -4.51
N VAL A 69 2.20 13.68 -3.49
CA VAL A 69 0.74 13.56 -3.68
C VAL A 69 0.18 14.75 -4.48
N ASP A 70 0.72 15.95 -4.27
CA ASP A 70 0.24 17.18 -4.91
C ASP A 70 0.82 17.45 -6.32
N THR A 71 1.78 16.66 -6.82
CA THR A 71 2.47 16.95 -8.10
C THR A 71 1.79 16.37 -9.33
N TYR A 72 0.94 15.35 -9.19
CA TYR A 72 0.34 14.62 -10.31
C TYR A 72 -1.02 14.05 -9.90
N PRO A 73 -1.99 13.91 -10.82
CA PRO A 73 -3.29 13.29 -10.52
C PRO A 73 -3.16 11.76 -10.38
N TRP A 74 -2.55 11.31 -9.29
CA TRP A 74 -2.39 9.89 -8.95
C TRP A 74 -3.75 9.23 -8.70
N THR A 75 -3.92 7.98 -9.15
CA THR A 75 -5.15 7.22 -8.87
C THR A 75 -5.16 6.66 -7.45
N PHE A 76 -4.02 6.13 -6.99
CA PHE A 76 -3.81 5.70 -5.62
C PHE A 76 -2.34 5.81 -5.23
N CYS A 77 -2.08 5.77 -3.92
CA CYS A 77 -0.75 5.54 -3.36
C CYS A 77 -0.69 4.22 -2.59
N GLN A 78 0.47 3.58 -2.60
CA GLN A 78 0.78 2.43 -1.76
C GLN A 78 1.74 2.85 -0.64
N ILE A 79 1.36 2.61 0.62
CA ILE A 79 2.14 2.98 1.81
C ILE A 79 2.33 1.77 2.74
N GLN A 80 3.45 1.73 3.45
CA GLN A 80 3.62 0.84 4.59
C GLN A 80 2.78 1.36 5.76
N TYR A 81 1.91 0.50 6.31
CA TYR A 81 1.06 0.88 7.44
C TYR A 81 0.62 -0.33 8.27
N ASN A 82 0.83 -0.25 9.58
CA ASN A 82 0.40 -1.21 10.60
C ASN A 82 0.47 -0.53 11.98
N PHE A 83 -0.01 -1.18 13.03
CA PHE A 83 -0.09 -0.58 14.37
C PHE A 83 1.27 -0.28 15.03
N MET A 84 2.39 -0.75 14.49
CA MET A 84 3.73 -0.37 14.95
C MET A 84 4.30 0.84 14.17
N ASP A 85 3.77 1.09 12.97
CA ASP A 85 4.32 2.02 11.98
C ASP A 85 3.46 3.28 11.78
N GLU A 86 2.62 3.64 12.76
CA GLU A 86 1.72 4.80 12.70
C GLU A 86 2.42 6.13 12.39
N LYS A 87 3.70 6.26 12.77
CA LYS A 87 4.54 7.45 12.56
C LYS A 87 5.73 7.16 11.65
N HIS A 88 5.74 6.01 10.99
CA HIS A 88 6.82 5.61 10.09
C HIS A 88 6.47 5.97 8.64
N GLN A 89 7.45 6.52 7.92
CA GLN A 89 7.28 6.99 6.54
C GLN A 89 6.09 7.96 6.38
N ALA A 90 5.07 7.57 5.60
CA ALA A 90 3.82 8.30 5.44
C ALA A 90 2.95 8.21 6.72
N GLY A 91 2.89 7.04 7.36
CA GLY A 91 2.13 6.80 8.59
C GLY A 91 0.64 7.17 8.48
N THR A 92 0.00 7.36 9.64
CA THR A 92 -1.41 7.74 9.75
C THR A 92 -1.67 9.10 9.08
N GLU A 93 -0.76 10.05 9.26
CA GLU A 93 -0.89 11.38 8.66
C GLU A 93 -0.89 11.33 7.12
N GLY A 94 -0.08 10.47 6.52
CA GLY A 94 -0.05 10.26 5.08
C GLY A 94 -1.29 9.51 4.56
N LEU A 95 -1.76 8.50 5.30
CA LEU A 95 -3.03 7.80 5.02
C LEU A 95 -4.19 8.79 4.92
N GLU A 96 -4.38 9.61 5.97
CA GLU A 96 -5.43 10.63 6.03
C GLU A 96 -5.26 11.70 4.94
N TYR A 97 -4.01 12.14 4.69
CA TYR A 97 -3.74 13.14 3.66
C TYR A 97 -4.10 12.64 2.26
N ALA A 98 -3.66 11.44 1.89
CA ALA A 98 -3.95 10.87 0.57
C ALA A 98 -5.46 10.69 0.36
N ALA A 99 -6.17 10.17 1.38
CA ALA A 99 -7.63 10.04 1.32
C ALA A 99 -8.32 11.40 1.20
N SER A 100 -7.86 12.42 1.93
CA SER A 100 -8.40 13.80 1.82
C SER A 100 -8.22 14.43 0.43
N LYS A 101 -7.26 13.91 -0.35
CA LYS A 101 -7.00 14.30 -1.75
C LYS A 101 -7.74 13.44 -2.76
N GLY A 102 -8.55 12.49 -2.30
CA GLY A 102 -9.34 11.59 -3.14
C GLY A 102 -8.54 10.43 -3.75
N LEU A 103 -7.31 10.17 -3.27
CA LEU A 103 -6.54 9.00 -3.70
C LEU A 103 -7.08 7.76 -3.00
N GLY A 104 -7.10 6.64 -3.72
CA GLY A 104 -7.13 5.34 -3.05
C GLY A 104 -5.85 5.14 -2.22
N VAL A 105 -5.96 4.42 -1.10
CA VAL A 105 -4.79 4.08 -0.28
C VAL A 105 -4.68 2.57 -0.16
N ILE A 106 -3.58 2.05 -0.69
CA ILE A 106 -3.22 0.63 -0.61
C ILE A 106 -2.19 0.45 0.49
N VAL A 107 -2.48 -0.42 1.45
CA VAL A 107 -1.57 -0.73 2.56
C VAL A 107 -0.71 -1.93 2.19
N MET A 108 0.61 -1.79 2.33
CA MET A 108 1.59 -2.88 2.31
C MET A 108 2.23 -3.06 3.70
N GLU A 109 2.95 -4.17 3.88
CA GLU A 109 3.54 -4.56 5.17
C GLU A 109 2.54 -4.58 6.35
N PRO A 110 1.31 -5.11 6.18
CA PRO A 110 0.31 -5.10 7.24
C PRO A 110 0.70 -5.94 8.46
N LEU A 111 1.61 -6.92 8.26
CA LEU A 111 2.12 -7.82 9.29
C LEU A 111 3.62 -7.63 9.58
N LEU A 112 4.25 -6.60 9.03
CA LEU A 112 5.69 -6.30 9.16
C LEU A 112 6.58 -7.53 8.89
N GLY A 113 6.52 -8.07 7.68
CA GLY A 113 7.23 -9.32 7.33
C GLY A 113 6.81 -10.57 8.13
N GLY A 114 5.65 -10.53 8.81
CA GLY A 114 5.14 -11.61 9.65
C GLY A 114 5.43 -11.43 11.14
N ASN A 115 6.22 -10.43 11.52
CA ASN A 115 6.58 -10.18 12.92
C ASN A 115 5.38 -9.80 13.80
N LEU A 116 4.30 -9.27 13.22
CA LEU A 116 3.05 -9.00 13.95
C LEU A 116 2.14 -10.23 14.06
N ALA A 117 2.48 -11.31 13.37
CA ALA A 117 1.74 -12.57 13.37
C ALA A 117 2.45 -13.67 14.18
N SER A 118 3.79 -13.75 14.11
CA SER A 118 4.59 -14.75 14.83
C SER A 118 6.10 -14.44 14.77
N PRO A 119 6.86 -14.54 15.89
CA PRO A 119 6.40 -14.81 17.25
C PRO A 119 5.83 -13.57 17.93
N VAL A 120 4.76 -13.74 18.71
CA VAL A 120 4.15 -12.67 19.50
C VAL A 120 4.65 -12.76 20.95
N PRO A 121 5.11 -11.66 21.56
CA PRO A 121 5.50 -11.65 22.97
C PRO A 121 4.37 -12.10 23.91
N ALA A 122 4.73 -12.74 25.02
CA ALA A 122 3.75 -13.27 25.97
C ALA A 122 2.87 -12.16 26.55
N GLU A 123 3.45 -11.01 26.83
CA GLU A 123 2.78 -9.83 27.38
C GLU A 123 1.70 -9.29 26.42
N VAL A 124 1.97 -9.32 25.11
CA VAL A 124 0.98 -8.93 24.09
C VAL A 124 -0.13 -9.96 24.00
N LYS A 125 0.21 -11.25 24.10
CA LYS A 125 -0.76 -12.33 24.11
C LYS A 125 -1.69 -12.22 25.33
N ASP A 126 -1.16 -11.94 26.51
CA ASP A 126 -1.94 -11.76 27.73
C ASP A 126 -2.99 -10.65 27.56
N ILE A 127 -2.62 -9.51 26.94
CA ILE A 127 -3.56 -8.43 26.61
C ILE A 127 -4.66 -8.91 25.63
N TRP A 128 -4.30 -9.60 24.56
CA TRP A 128 -5.29 -10.16 23.63
C TRP A 128 -6.17 -11.25 24.27
N ASP A 129 -5.66 -11.94 25.28
CA ASP A 129 -6.40 -12.93 26.06
C ASP A 129 -7.40 -12.30 27.05
N GLU A 130 -7.39 -10.98 27.25
CA GLU A 130 -8.47 -10.25 27.93
C GLU A 130 -9.67 -9.97 27.02
N ALA A 131 -9.50 -10.01 25.69
CA ALA A 131 -10.59 -9.72 24.75
C ALA A 131 -11.69 -10.79 24.82
N LYS A 132 -12.96 -10.36 24.84
CA LYS A 132 -14.13 -11.26 24.79
C LYS A 132 -14.13 -12.12 23.53
N THR A 133 -13.84 -11.50 22.38
CA THR A 133 -13.71 -12.18 21.10
C THR A 133 -12.26 -12.57 20.89
N LYS A 134 -12.00 -13.87 20.79
CA LYS A 134 -10.67 -14.41 20.50
C LYS A 134 -10.39 -14.33 19.01
N ARG A 135 -9.18 -13.88 18.68
CA ARG A 135 -8.71 -13.74 17.30
C ARG A 135 -7.25 -14.12 17.22
N THR A 136 -6.82 -14.48 16.02
CA THR A 136 -5.40 -14.73 15.77
C THR A 136 -4.62 -13.41 15.74
N PRO A 137 -3.30 -13.43 15.99
CA PRO A 137 -2.46 -12.23 15.87
C PRO A 137 -2.59 -11.51 14.51
N ALA A 138 -2.60 -12.29 13.42
CA ALA A 138 -2.78 -11.76 12.08
C ALA A 138 -4.16 -11.09 11.91
N GLU A 139 -5.21 -11.69 12.45
CA GLU A 139 -6.55 -11.10 12.41
C GLU A 139 -6.64 -9.78 13.18
N TRP A 140 -6.00 -9.68 14.36
CA TRP A 140 -5.92 -8.41 15.09
C TRP A 140 -5.24 -7.32 14.27
N ALA A 141 -4.11 -7.65 13.64
CA ALA A 141 -3.38 -6.72 12.79
C ALA A 141 -4.21 -6.25 11.59
N PHE A 142 -4.83 -7.18 10.85
CA PHE A 142 -5.64 -6.82 9.69
C PHE A 142 -6.88 -6.00 10.06
N ARG A 143 -7.61 -6.40 11.10
CA ARG A 143 -8.80 -5.66 11.56
C ARG A 143 -8.45 -4.26 12.05
N TRP A 144 -7.30 -4.07 12.70
CA TRP A 144 -6.83 -2.74 13.06
C TRP A 144 -6.66 -1.86 11.83
N ILE A 145 -6.02 -2.37 10.76
CA ILE A 145 -5.83 -1.62 9.51
C ILE A 145 -7.17 -1.32 8.83
N TRP A 146 -8.07 -2.31 8.71
CA TRP A 146 -9.39 -2.11 8.09
C TRP A 146 -10.35 -1.26 8.94
N ASN A 147 -10.00 -0.94 10.18
CA ASN A 147 -10.77 0.00 10.98
C ASN A 147 -10.58 1.46 10.52
N HIS A 148 -9.58 1.72 9.66
CA HIS A 148 -9.37 3.01 9.01
C HIS A 148 -10.18 3.09 7.71
N PRO A 149 -11.24 3.92 7.64
CA PRO A 149 -12.06 4.03 6.43
C PRO A 149 -11.29 4.59 5.22
N GLU A 150 -10.14 5.22 5.44
CA GLU A 150 -9.23 5.72 4.41
C GLU A 150 -8.55 4.58 3.63
N VAL A 151 -8.44 3.39 4.23
CA VAL A 151 -7.80 2.24 3.60
C VAL A 151 -8.72 1.63 2.56
N THR A 152 -8.25 1.61 1.30
CA THR A 152 -9.00 1.02 0.18
C THR A 152 -8.73 -0.47 0.04
N VAL A 153 -7.46 -0.89 0.14
CA VAL A 153 -7.03 -2.29 -0.02
C VAL A 153 -5.86 -2.56 0.92
N VAL A 154 -5.80 -3.78 1.47
CA VAL A 154 -4.64 -4.28 2.21
C VAL A 154 -3.99 -5.41 1.41
N LEU A 155 -2.69 -5.29 1.13
CA LEU A 155 -1.91 -6.32 0.47
C LEU A 155 -1.28 -7.25 1.51
N SER A 156 -1.72 -8.51 1.52
CA SER A 156 -1.10 -9.54 2.35
C SER A 156 -0.19 -10.44 1.54
N GLY A 157 1.09 -10.50 1.92
CA GLY A 157 1.99 -11.57 1.49
C GLY A 157 1.58 -12.90 2.12
N MET A 158 1.62 -13.99 1.36
CA MET A 158 1.21 -15.33 1.78
C MET A 158 2.14 -16.37 1.13
N ASN A 159 2.66 -17.29 1.95
CA ASN A 159 3.62 -18.32 1.50
C ASN A 159 3.03 -19.74 1.52
N GLU A 160 1.90 -19.94 2.20
CA GLU A 160 1.27 -21.24 2.41
C GLU A 160 -0.22 -21.14 2.07
N GLU A 161 -0.82 -22.21 1.53
CA GLU A 161 -2.26 -22.24 1.20
C GLU A 161 -3.14 -21.94 2.43
N SER A 162 -2.73 -22.41 3.61
CA SER A 162 -3.45 -22.13 4.86
C SER A 162 -3.49 -20.65 5.22
N HIS A 163 -2.52 -19.83 4.74
CA HIS A 163 -2.58 -18.38 4.92
C HIS A 163 -3.66 -17.77 4.04
N ILE A 164 -3.81 -18.28 2.82
CA ILE A 164 -4.85 -17.84 1.88
C ILE A 164 -6.23 -18.08 2.48
N GLU A 165 -6.50 -19.30 2.95
CA GLU A 165 -7.79 -19.65 3.57
C GLU A 165 -8.13 -18.76 4.78
N LYS A 166 -7.17 -18.57 5.68
CA LYS A 166 -7.35 -17.74 6.89
C LYS A 166 -7.57 -16.28 6.52
N ASN A 167 -6.75 -15.72 5.62
CA ASN A 167 -6.84 -14.32 5.24
C ASN A 167 -8.13 -14.02 4.48
N LEU A 168 -8.58 -14.93 3.60
CA LEU A 168 -9.88 -14.81 2.92
C LEU A 168 -11.03 -14.80 3.93
N LYS A 169 -11.01 -15.70 4.92
CA LYS A 169 -12.02 -15.72 5.97
C LYS A 169 -12.05 -14.40 6.74
N ILE A 170 -10.89 -13.95 7.21
CA ILE A 170 -10.73 -12.69 7.95
C ILE A 170 -11.25 -11.51 7.11
N ALA A 171 -10.86 -11.39 5.84
CA ALA A 171 -11.30 -10.33 4.94
C ALA A 171 -12.81 -10.35 4.67
N SER A 172 -13.45 -11.53 4.67
CA SER A 172 -14.90 -11.65 4.47
C SER A 172 -15.74 -11.27 5.69
N GLU A 173 -15.13 -11.19 6.87
CA GLU A 173 -15.79 -10.92 8.15
C GLU A 173 -15.34 -9.58 8.78
N ALA A 174 -14.32 -8.92 8.22
CA ALA A 174 -13.76 -7.70 8.75
C ALA A 174 -14.45 -6.46 8.16
N TYR A 175 -15.26 -5.81 8.99
CA TYR A 175 -15.86 -4.52 8.72
C TYR A 175 -15.31 -3.45 9.68
N PRO A 176 -15.37 -2.16 9.31
CA PRO A 176 -15.07 -1.09 10.26
C PRO A 176 -15.88 -1.25 11.55
N ASN A 177 -15.21 -1.13 12.70
CA ASN A 177 -15.74 -1.29 14.04
C ASN A 177 -16.28 -2.69 14.41
N SER A 178 -15.75 -3.77 13.79
CA SER A 178 -16.14 -5.18 14.07
C SER A 178 -15.09 -6.04 14.78
#